data_AF-A0A524MED4-F1
#
_entry.id   AF-A0A524MED4-F1
#
_cell.length_a   1.000
_cell.length_b   1.000
_cell.length_c   1.000
_cell.angle_alpha   90.00
_cell.angle_beta   90.00
_cell.angle_gamma   90.00
#
_symmetry.space_group_name_H-M   'P 1'
#
loop_
_entity.id
_entity.type
_entity.pdbx_description
1 polymer ?
#
loop_
_entity_poly.entity_id
_entity_poly.type
_entity_poly.pdbx_seq_one_letter_code
_entity_poly.pdbx_strand_id
1 'polypeptide(L)'
;MASRLVRPHLLALLRFPILVKTQTDQEGTFMAEEIQQEEILVRAIDKSLGNRIHIRISQFKDRDYLDIRNYYEDDAGEWKPTRKGVAVPVEFYDELMEGLAAAKDIIASRKKEAPAAE
;
A
#
# COMPACT_ATOMS: atom_id res chain seq x y z
N MET A 1 46.61 12.97 -13.61
CA MET A 1 45.76 12.34 -12.59
C MET A 1 44.44 13.09 -12.53
N ALA A 2 43.46 12.71 -13.35
CA ALA A 2 42.17 13.38 -13.40
C ALA A 2 41.24 12.79 -12.33
N SER A 3 40.83 13.62 -11.37
CA SER A 3 40.00 13.23 -10.22
C SER A 3 38.59 12.84 -10.67
N ARG A 4 38.12 11.74 -10.09
CA ARG A 4 36.78 11.16 -10.20
C ARG A 4 35.67 12.20 -10.09
N LEU A 5 34.91 12.34 -11.17
CA LEU A 5 33.62 13.01 -11.20
C LEU A 5 32.53 12.08 -10.69
N VAL A 6 31.64 12.68 -9.91
CA VAL A 6 30.45 12.18 -9.23
C VAL A 6 29.52 11.36 -10.13
N ARG A 7 28.97 10.25 -9.61
CA ARG A 7 27.70 9.69 -10.07
C ARG A 7 26.85 9.19 -8.89
N PRO A 8 25.67 9.78 -8.64
CA PRO A 8 24.68 9.26 -7.71
C PRO A 8 23.70 8.36 -8.47
N HIS A 9 23.64 7.09 -8.09
CA HIS A 9 22.65 6.11 -8.55
C HIS A 9 22.78 4.93 -7.60
N LEU A 10 21.75 4.29 -7.08
CA LEU A 10 20.31 4.40 -7.27
C LEU A 10 19.77 3.65 -6.05
N LEU A 11 18.73 4.19 -5.43
CA LEU A 11 18.01 3.56 -4.33
C LEU A 11 17.55 2.18 -4.85
N ALA A 12 18.13 1.12 -4.32
CA ALA A 12 17.80 -0.26 -4.65
C ALA A 12 16.45 -0.59 -4.00
N LEU A 13 15.37 -0.05 -4.56
CA LEU A 13 14.02 -0.52 -4.28
C LEU A 13 13.95 -1.97 -4.77
N LEU A 14 13.87 -2.87 -3.79
CA LEU A 14 13.64 -4.31 -3.91
C LEU A 14 12.37 -4.56 -4.74
N ARG A 15 12.51 -4.51 -6.06
CA ARG A 15 11.52 -4.94 -7.04
C ARG A 15 11.49 -6.45 -7.01
N PHE A 16 10.61 -7.00 -6.17
CA PHE A 16 10.25 -8.41 -6.20
C PHE A 16 9.74 -8.74 -7.61
N PRO A 17 10.46 -9.52 -8.44
CA PRO A 17 9.92 -9.97 -9.70
C PRO A 17 8.94 -11.10 -9.40
N ILE A 18 7.66 -10.85 -9.64
CA ILE A 18 6.65 -11.91 -9.64
C ILE A 18 6.98 -12.82 -10.83
N LEU A 19 7.61 -13.95 -10.53
CA LEU A 19 7.96 -15.00 -11.49
C LEU A 19 6.67 -15.69 -11.96
N VAL A 20 6.10 -15.23 -13.06
CA VAL A 20 5.04 -15.95 -13.77
C VAL A 20 5.71 -17.00 -14.64
N LYS A 21 5.53 -18.29 -14.28
CA LYS A 21 5.82 -19.41 -15.17
C LYS A 21 4.63 -19.62 -16.09
N THR A 22 4.81 -19.40 -17.39
CA THR A 22 4.00 -20.07 -18.43
C THR A 22 4.92 -20.40 -19.60
N GLN A 23 4.91 -21.68 -19.99
CA GLN A 23 5.72 -22.25 -21.06
C GLN A 23 5.38 -21.63 -22.42
N THR A 24 6.46 -21.53 -23.19
CA THR A 24 6.68 -21.29 -24.62
C THR A 24 5.54 -21.69 -25.56
N ASP A 25 5.22 -20.81 -26.53
CA ASP A 25 5.32 -21.12 -27.95
C ASP A 25 5.70 -19.85 -28.73
N GLN A 26 6.44 -20.06 -29.83
CA GLN A 26 7.23 -19.07 -30.56
C GLN A 26 6.35 -18.20 -31.49
N GLU A 27 6.79 -16.96 -31.73
CA GLU A 27 6.17 -15.96 -32.62
C GLU A 27 4.92 -15.23 -32.10
N GLY A 28 5.09 -14.61 -30.93
CA GLY A 28 4.27 -13.47 -30.52
C GLY A 28 5.14 -12.53 -29.73
N THR A 29 5.51 -11.39 -30.29
CA THR A 29 6.17 -10.30 -29.57
C THR A 29 5.20 -9.79 -28.51
N PHE A 30 5.22 -10.38 -27.31
CA PHE A 30 4.53 -9.86 -26.15
C PHE A 30 5.29 -8.63 -25.69
N MET A 31 4.84 -7.46 -26.13
CA MET A 31 5.18 -6.20 -25.49
C MET A 31 4.68 -6.29 -24.05
N ALA A 32 5.58 -6.64 -23.14
CA ALA A 32 5.37 -6.44 -21.72
C ALA A 32 5.36 -4.93 -21.50
N GLU A 33 4.19 -4.30 -21.66
CA GLU A 33 3.98 -2.96 -21.17
C GLU A 33 4.27 -2.99 -19.67
N GLU A 34 5.32 -2.28 -19.28
CA GLU A 34 5.54 -1.94 -17.89
C GLU A 34 4.33 -1.12 -17.44
N ILE A 35 3.38 -1.78 -16.79
CA ILE A 35 2.25 -1.12 -16.15
C ILE A 35 2.85 -0.21 -15.07
N GLN A 36 2.96 1.08 -15.37
CA GLN A 36 3.34 2.10 -14.41
C GLN A 36 2.17 2.26 -13.44
N GLN A 37 2.27 1.61 -12.28
CA GLN A 37 1.27 1.73 -11.24
C GLN A 37 1.43 3.11 -10.61
N GLU A 38 0.57 4.06 -11.00
CA GLU A 38 0.47 5.33 -10.30
C GLU A 38 -0.21 5.10 -8.95
N GLU A 39 0.50 5.44 -7.87
CA GLU A 39 -0.01 5.38 -6.50
C GLU A 39 -0.03 6.79 -5.91
N ILE A 40 -1.21 7.24 -5.47
CA ILE A 40 -1.40 8.51 -4.79
C ILE A 40 -1.63 8.24 -3.31
N LEU A 41 -0.74 8.76 -2.45
CA LEU A 41 -0.94 8.73 -1.01
C LEU A 41 -1.95 9.80 -0.60
N VAL A 42 -3.12 9.37 -0.14
CA VAL A 42 -4.18 10.28 0.32
C VAL A 42 -3.94 10.67 1.77
N ARG A 43 -3.64 9.69 2.63
CA ARG A 43 -3.45 9.93 4.07
C ARG A 43 -2.54 8.90 4.70
N ALA A 44 -1.75 9.36 5.67
CA ALA A 44 -1.05 8.51 6.61
C ALA A 44 -1.59 8.71 8.04
N ILE A 45 -1.74 7.63 8.80
CA ILE A 45 -2.22 7.62 10.18
C ILE A 45 -1.24 6.83 11.04
N ASP A 46 -0.60 7.48 12.01
CA ASP A 46 0.28 6.82 12.97
C ASP A 46 -0.53 6.01 13.99
N LYS A 47 -0.29 4.69 14.09
CA LYS A 47 -0.94 3.83 15.09
C LYS A 47 -0.11 3.73 16.37
N SER A 48 1.20 3.57 16.23
CA SER A 48 2.16 3.38 17.33
C SER A 48 3.58 3.69 16.86
N LEU A 49 4.55 3.64 17.77
CA LEU A 49 5.99 3.64 17.41
C LEU A 49 6.25 2.52 16.39
N GLY A 50 6.73 2.90 15.20
CA GLY A 50 7.06 2.00 14.10
C GLY A 50 5.90 1.42 13.28
N ASN A 51 4.64 1.85 13.48
CA ASN A 51 3.50 1.42 12.66
C ASN A 51 2.63 2.58 12.19
N ARG A 52 2.38 2.61 10.88
CA ARG A 52 1.62 3.68 10.22
C ARG A 52 0.65 3.07 9.21
N ILE A 53 -0.61 3.48 9.21
CA ILE A 53 -1.58 3.11 8.16
C ILE A 53 -1.43 4.10 7.02
N HIS A 54 -1.23 3.62 5.79
CA HIS A 54 -1.33 4.42 4.58
C HIS A 54 -2.63 4.10 3.86
N ILE A 55 -3.34 5.15 3.49
CA ILE A 55 -4.49 5.13 2.61
C ILE A 55 -4.03 5.67 1.27
N ARG A 56 -4.01 4.81 0.26
CA ARG A 56 -3.51 5.09 -1.09
C ARG A 56 -4.59 4.80 -2.11
N ILE A 57 -4.56 5.52 -3.22
CA ILE A 57 -5.30 5.18 -4.44
C ILE A 57 -4.29 4.66 -5.43
N SER A 58 -4.48 3.45 -5.93
CA SER A 58 -3.64 2.82 -6.95
C SER A 58 -4.46 2.55 -8.19
N GLN A 59 -3.93 2.91 -9.35
CA GLN A 59 -4.52 2.55 -10.63
C GLN A 59 -3.84 1.29 -11.19
N PHE A 60 -4.63 0.26 -11.48
CA PHE A 60 -4.15 -0.99 -12.05
C PHE A 60 -5.05 -1.45 -13.18
N LYS A 61 -4.50 -1.52 -14.40
CA LYS A 61 -5.21 -1.93 -15.63
C LYS A 61 -6.52 -1.15 -15.80
N ASP A 62 -6.41 0.17 -15.76
CA ASP A 62 -7.53 1.12 -15.91
C ASP A 62 -8.62 1.02 -14.83
N ARG A 63 -8.32 0.39 -13.69
CA ARG A 63 -9.21 0.35 -12.52
C ARG A 63 -8.53 0.97 -11.31
N ASP A 64 -9.29 1.79 -10.61
CA ASP A 64 -8.83 2.44 -9.39
C ASP A 64 -9.15 1.60 -8.16
N TYR A 65 -8.19 1.52 -7.25
CA TYR A 65 -8.29 0.78 -6.01
C TYR A 65 -7.86 1.66 -4.84
N LEU A 66 -8.67 1.66 -3.78
CA LEU A 66 -8.34 2.19 -2.47
C LEU A 66 -7.55 1.13 -1.69
N ASP A 67 -6.24 1.27 -1.59
CA ASP A 67 -5.37 0.44 -0.75
C ASP A 67 -5.25 1.06 0.65
N ILE A 68 -5.76 0.35 1.66
CA ILE A 68 -5.62 0.67 3.08
C ILE A 68 -4.71 -0.38 3.69
N ARG A 69 -3.46 -0.02 3.98
CA ARG A 69 -2.43 -0.97 4.41
C ARG A 69 -1.59 -0.45 5.55
N ASN A 70 -1.20 -1.34 6.44
CA ASN A 70 -0.26 -1.03 7.50
C ASN A 70 1.17 -1.08 6.95
N TYR A 71 1.92 -0.04 7.25
CA TYR A 71 3.34 0.10 7.03
C TYR A 71 4.08 -0.05 8.34
N TYR A 72 5.25 -0.66 8.26
CA TYR A 72 6.20 -0.72 9.36
C TYR A 72 7.48 0.00 8.95
N GLU A 73 8.16 0.57 9.93
CA GLU A 73 9.50 1.09 9.77
C GLU A 73 10.49 -0.07 9.97
N ASP A 74 11.42 -0.24 9.04
CA ASP A 74 12.51 -1.20 9.20
C ASP A 74 13.70 -0.61 9.95
N ASP A 75 14.72 -1.43 10.23
CA ASP A 75 15.93 -0.99 10.96
C ASP A 75 16.74 0.09 10.23
N ALA A 76 16.48 0.32 8.93
CA ALA A 76 17.10 1.36 8.12
C ALA A 76 16.27 2.66 8.11
N GLY A 77 15.11 2.70 8.77
CA GLY A 77 14.18 3.82 8.76
C GLY A 77 13.32 3.89 7.49
N GLU A 78 13.27 2.83 6.69
CA GLU A 78 12.44 2.76 5.49
C GLU A 78 11.04 2.24 5.82
N TRP A 79 10.02 2.92 5.30
CA TRP A 79 8.63 2.50 5.44
C TRP A 79 8.28 1.41 4.44
N LYS A 80 8.07 0.18 4.93
CA LYS A 80 7.71 -0.98 4.11
C LYS A 80 6.25 -1.37 4.27
N PRO A 81 5.55 -1.67 3.16
CA PRO A 81 4.18 -2.16 3.23
C PRO A 81 4.14 -3.56 3.85
N THR A 82 3.18 -3.82 4.73
CA THR A 82 2.94 -5.17 5.25
C THR A 82 1.91 -5.93 4.41
N ARG A 83 1.84 -7.25 4.62
CA ARG A 83 0.72 -8.06 4.10
C ARG A 83 -0.63 -7.72 4.75
N LYS A 84 -0.63 -6.96 5.86
CA LYS A 84 -1.85 -6.53 6.57
C LYS A 84 -2.41 -5.28 5.91
N GLY A 85 -3.39 -5.48 5.04
CA GLY A 85 -4.10 -4.41 4.37
C GLY A 85 -5.20 -4.97 3.49
N VAL A 86 -6.07 -4.08 3.03
CA VAL A 86 -7.14 -4.37 2.10
C VAL A 86 -7.03 -3.43 0.91
N ALA A 87 -7.23 -3.96 -0.29
CA ALA A 87 -7.41 -3.19 -1.50
C ALA A 87 -8.89 -3.28 -1.88
N VAL A 88 -9.58 -2.15 -1.90
CA VAL A 88 -11.00 -2.05 -2.19
C VAL A 88 -11.16 -1.36 -3.54
N PRO A 89 -11.87 -1.94 -4.52
CA PRO A 89 -12.20 -1.23 -5.75
C PRO A 89 -13.00 0.04 -5.45
N VAL A 90 -12.78 1.12 -6.19
CA VAL A 90 -13.52 2.39 -5.98
C VAL A 90 -15.04 2.25 -6.11
N GLU A 91 -15.51 1.23 -6.84
CA GLU A 91 -16.94 0.91 -6.99
C GLU A 91 -17.62 0.61 -5.65
N PHE A 92 -16.90 0.06 -4.67
CA PHE A 92 -17.41 -0.26 -3.34
C PHE A 92 -17.10 0.82 -2.30
N TYR A 93 -16.67 2.01 -2.74
CA TYR A 93 -16.29 3.09 -1.84
C TYR A 93 -17.48 3.56 -0.97
N ASP A 94 -18.65 3.71 -1.58
CA ASP A 94 -19.84 4.18 -0.87
C ASP A 94 -20.29 3.18 0.20
N GLU A 95 -20.32 1.88 -0.12
CA GLU A 95 -20.61 0.80 0.84
C GLU A 95 -19.59 0.76 1.99
N LEU A 96 -18.30 0.97 1.69
CA LEU A 96 -17.27 1.06 2.70
C LEU A 96 -17.51 2.25 3.64
N MET A 97 -17.87 3.40 3.10
CA MET A 97 -18.16 4.61 3.88
C MET A 97 -19.40 4.44 4.77
N GLU A 98 -20.46 3.80 4.27
CA GLU A 98 -21.64 3.44 5.06
C GLU A 98 -21.28 2.51 6.23
N GLY A 99 -20.48 1.47 5.96
CA GLY A 99 -19.99 0.55 6.99
C GLY A 99 -19.13 1.23 8.06
N LEU A 100 -18.24 2.15 7.64
CA LEU A 100 -17.40 2.93 8.56
C LEU A 100 -18.24 3.91 9.40
N ALA A 101 -19.27 4.52 8.81
CA ALA A 101 -20.19 5.39 9.53
C ALA A 101 -20.98 4.61 10.58
N ALA A 102 -21.55 3.46 10.24
CA ALA A 102 -22.24 2.59 11.20
C ALA A 102 -21.32 2.11 12.32
N ALA A 103 -20.06 1.82 12.00
CA ALA A 103 -19.06 1.43 12.99
C ALA A 103 -18.79 2.52 14.04
N LYS A 104 -18.90 3.81 13.67
CA LYS A 104 -18.66 4.94 14.57
C LYS A 104 -19.56 4.89 15.81
N ASP A 105 -20.83 4.59 15.64
CA ASP A 105 -21.81 4.54 16.74
C ASP A 105 -21.56 3.35 17.68
N ILE A 106 -21.15 2.21 17.11
CA ILE A 106 -20.77 1.01 17.87
C ILE A 106 -19.50 1.27 18.69
N ILE A 107 -18.50 1.93 18.09
CA ILE A 107 -17.24 2.29 18.77
C ILE A 107 -17.53 3.26 19.93
N ALA A 108 -18.38 4.24 19.71
CA ALA A 108 -18.79 5.19 20.75
C ALA A 108 -19.46 4.48 21.93
N SER A 109 -20.32 3.50 21.65
CA SER A 109 -21.01 2.71 22.67
C SER A 109 -20.04 1.86 23.49
N ARG A 110 -19.09 1.17 22.85
CA ARG A 110 -18.07 0.35 23.54
C ARG A 110 -17.10 1.14 24.41
N LYS A 111 -16.76 2.38 24.02
CA LYS A 111 -15.86 3.23 24.82
C LYS A 111 -16.47 3.62 26.17
N LYS A 112 -17.80 3.58 26.29
CA LYS A 112 -18.53 3.89 27.53
C LYS A 112 -18.53 2.74 28.54
N GLU A 113 -18.23 1.52 28.09
CA GLU A 113 -18.28 0.29 28.91
C GLU A 113 -16.90 -0.20 29.36
N ALA A 114 -15.79 0.48 29.04
CA ALA A 114 -14.50 0.18 29.63
C ALA A 114 -14.54 0.56 31.12
N PRO A 115 -14.67 -0.41 32.05
CA PRO A 115 -14.81 -0.10 33.46
C PRO A 115 -13.44 0.26 34.02
N ALA A 116 -13.46 1.08 35.07
CA ALA A 116 -12.34 1.31 35.96
C ALA A 116 -11.68 -0.04 36.31
N ALA A 117 -10.38 -0.14 36.06
CA ALA A 117 -9.55 -1.18 36.65
C ALA A 117 -9.59 -1.00 38.17
N GLU A 118 -10.10 -2.00 38.86
CA GLU A 118 -9.94 -2.20 40.32
C GLU A 118 -8.54 -2.74 40.60
#